data_AF-A0A974U575-F1
#
_entry.id   AF-A0A974U575-F1
#
_cell.length_a   1.000
_cell.length_b   1.000
_cell.length_c   1.000
_cell.angle_alpha   90.00
_cell.angle_beta   90.00
_cell.angle_gamma   90.00
#
_symmetry.space_group_name_H-M   'P 1'
#
loop_
_entity.id
_entity.type
_entity.pdbx_description
1 polymer ?
#
loop_
_entity_poly.entity_id
_entity_poly.type
_entity_poly.pdbx_seq_one_letter_code
_entity_poly.pdbx_strand_id
1 'polypeptide(L)'
;MKNIPKTKHILLIIVLAVFLIPGYGFSQEKRVKPPKRESKISSVDHFVDKTFNLYHKVFVYDSLTQAGVEIPTEIEDELMEHAEKDIDSLWDIFPEVFDDMANGNANLMKKGKATANLNKSKKVLRYCVLMVKTYFVGTEEEE
;
A
#
# COMPACT_ATOMS: atom_id res chain seq x y z
N MET A 1 -44.69 5.35 38.36
CA MET A 1 -43.68 5.01 37.32
C MET A 1 -43.21 3.59 37.62
N LYS A 2 -43.40 2.62 36.71
CA LYS A 2 -43.09 1.20 36.97
C LYS A 2 -41.57 1.00 37.03
N ASN A 3 -41.04 0.53 38.16
CA ASN A 3 -39.64 0.16 38.31
C ASN A 3 -39.30 -0.96 37.33
N ILE A 4 -38.47 -0.64 36.35
CA ILE A 4 -37.99 -1.60 35.38
C ILE A 4 -37.01 -2.54 36.12
N PRO A 5 -37.19 -3.87 36.06
CA PRO A 5 -36.31 -4.81 36.75
C PRO A 5 -34.87 -4.69 36.22
N LYS A 6 -33.88 -4.76 37.12
CA LYS A 6 -32.44 -4.57 36.82
C LYS A 6 -31.94 -5.45 35.65
N THR A 7 -32.56 -6.60 35.43
CA THR A 7 -32.28 -7.52 34.30
C THR A 7 -32.59 -6.90 32.93
N LYS A 8 -33.64 -6.09 32.81
CA LYS A 8 -33.98 -5.38 31.56
C LYS A 8 -33.01 -4.23 31.28
N HIS A 9 -32.46 -3.59 32.32
CA HIS A 9 -31.41 -2.59 32.15
C HIS A 9 -30.11 -3.21 31.66
N ILE A 10 -29.73 -4.39 32.20
CA ILE A 10 -28.55 -5.14 31.73
C ILE A 10 -28.73 -5.55 30.26
N LEU A 11 -29.90 -6.09 29.90
CA LEU A 11 -30.19 -6.48 28.52
C LEU A 11 -30.11 -5.28 27.55
N LEU A 12 -30.64 -4.12 27.96
CA LEU A 12 -30.58 -2.88 27.17
C LEU A 12 -29.13 -2.41 26.95
N ILE A 13 -28.29 -2.49 27.98
CA ILE A 13 -26.87 -2.12 27.91
C ILE A 13 -26.11 -3.06 26.95
N ILE A 14 -26.39 -4.36 27.01
CA ILE A 14 -25.76 -5.34 26.10
C ILE A 14 -26.17 -5.08 24.65
N VAL A 15 -27.46 -4.82 24.39
CA VAL A 15 -27.94 -4.51 23.03
C VAL A 15 -27.30 -3.21 22.51
N LEU A 16 -27.21 -2.17 23.35
CA LEU A 16 -26.52 -0.92 23.00
C LEU A 16 -25.02 -1.14 22.72
N ALA A 17 -24.35 -2.00 23.50
CA ALA A 17 -22.94 -2.33 23.29
C ALA A 17 -22.72 -3.06 21.96
N VAL A 18 -23.59 -4.01 21.60
CA VAL A 18 -23.52 -4.73 20.31
C VAL A 18 -23.74 -3.77 19.13
N PHE A 19 -24.62 -2.77 19.27
CA PHE A 19 -24.83 -1.73 18.25
C PHE A 19 -23.66 -0.75 18.08
N LEU A 20 -22.71 -0.71 19.02
CA LEU A 20 -21.50 0.12 18.92
C LEU A 20 -20.32 -0.62 18.27
N ILE A 21 -20.38 -1.95 18.15
CA ILE A 21 -19.36 -2.77 17.49
C ILE A 21 -19.16 -2.41 16.00
N PRO A 22 -20.21 -2.12 15.20
CA PRO A 22 -20.06 -1.72 13.79
C PRO A 22 -19.34 -0.39 13.57
N GLY A 23 -19.13 0.42 14.63
CA GLY A 23 -18.34 1.65 14.57
C GLY A 23 -16.85 1.40 14.36
N TYR A 24 -16.37 0.20 14.68
CA TYR A 24 -15.06 -0.31 14.26
C TYR A 24 -15.20 -0.92 12.87
N GLY A 25 -15.54 -0.08 11.89
CA GLY A 25 -15.56 -0.54 10.51
C GLY A 25 -14.20 -1.15 10.15
N PHE A 26 -14.23 -2.36 9.58
CA PHE A 26 -13.13 -2.90 8.78
C PHE A 26 -12.96 -2.02 7.53
N SER A 27 -12.52 -0.78 7.74
CA SER A 27 -12.14 0.10 6.65
C SER A 27 -10.80 -0.41 6.16
N GLN A 28 -10.75 -0.83 4.91
CA GLN A 28 -9.50 -1.09 4.20
C GLN A 28 -8.50 0.04 4.46
N GLU A 29 -7.22 -0.31 4.68
CA GLU A 29 -6.18 0.69 4.87
C GLU A 29 -6.20 1.70 3.72
N LYS A 30 -6.20 2.98 4.06
CA LYS A 30 -6.33 4.04 3.07
C LYS A 30 -5.13 4.00 2.12
N ARG A 31 -5.38 3.63 0.85
CA ARG A 31 -4.39 3.61 -0.25
C ARG A 31 -3.53 4.88 -0.26
N VAL A 32 -2.22 4.70 -0.32
CA VAL A 32 -1.28 5.81 -0.47
C VAL A 32 -1.42 6.39 -1.88
N LYS A 33 -1.76 7.68 -1.96
CA LYS A 33 -1.88 8.35 -3.27
C LYS A 33 -0.51 8.74 -3.84
N PRO A 34 -0.32 8.66 -5.17
CA PRO A 34 0.89 9.12 -5.83
C PRO A 34 1.15 10.61 -5.54
N PRO A 35 2.40 11.08 -5.70
CA PRO A 35 2.71 12.50 -5.60
C PRO A 35 1.85 13.32 -6.56
N LYS A 36 1.27 14.42 -6.06
CA LYS A 36 0.43 15.31 -6.89
C LYS A 36 1.23 16.11 -7.92
N ARG A 37 2.54 16.21 -7.73
CA ARG A 37 3.44 17.05 -8.53
C ARG A 37 4.75 16.31 -8.73
N GLU A 38 5.23 16.38 -9.96
CA GLU A 38 6.56 15.95 -10.35
C GLU A 38 7.63 16.80 -9.68
N SER A 39 8.79 16.17 -9.49
CA SER A 39 9.99 16.80 -8.97
C SER A 39 10.73 17.60 -10.05
N LYS A 40 10.48 17.30 -11.33
CA LYS A 40 11.18 17.83 -12.50
C LYS A 40 12.64 17.33 -12.59
N ILE A 41 12.87 16.11 -12.12
CA ILE A 41 14.08 15.32 -12.30
C ILE A 41 13.59 14.00 -12.92
N SER A 42 13.93 13.77 -14.19
CA SER A 42 13.28 12.74 -15.02
C SER A 42 13.45 11.33 -14.45
N SER A 43 14.67 11.00 -14.02
CA SER A 43 14.98 9.70 -13.39
C SER A 43 14.13 9.46 -12.14
N VAL A 44 14.01 10.47 -11.27
CA VAL A 44 13.19 10.41 -10.04
C VAL A 44 11.71 10.24 -10.38
N ASP A 45 11.19 11.04 -11.30
CA ASP A 45 9.78 11.00 -11.66
C ASP A 45 9.43 9.66 -12.33
N HIS A 46 10.34 9.10 -13.14
CA HIS A 46 10.20 7.76 -13.72
C HIS A 46 10.26 6.64 -12.68
N PHE A 47 11.19 6.72 -11.73
CA PHE A 47 11.28 5.77 -10.61
C PHE A 47 10.02 5.79 -9.75
N VAL A 48 9.47 6.99 -9.48
CA VAL A 48 8.22 7.17 -8.73
C VAL A 48 7.06 6.54 -9.49
N ASP A 49 6.93 6.75 -10.79
CA ASP A 49 5.85 6.19 -11.59
C ASP A 49 5.86 4.65 -11.54
N LYS A 50 7.02 4.03 -11.86
CA LYS A 50 7.19 2.57 -11.78
C LYS A 50 6.89 2.01 -10.40
N THR A 51 7.35 2.71 -9.36
CA THR A 51 7.08 2.33 -7.97
C THR A 51 5.57 2.31 -7.68
N PHE A 52 4.84 3.34 -8.12
CA PHE A 52 3.40 3.42 -7.88
C PHE A 52 2.57 2.47 -8.76
N ASN A 53 3.09 2.08 -9.92
CA ASN A 53 2.52 1.03 -10.76
C ASN A 53 2.65 -0.35 -10.09
N LEU A 54 3.85 -0.72 -9.61
CA LEU A 54 4.03 -1.95 -8.82
C LEU A 54 3.14 -1.94 -7.57
N TYR A 55 3.12 -0.84 -6.84
CA TYR A 55 2.26 -0.67 -5.67
C TYR A 55 0.78 -0.83 -6.02
N HIS A 56 0.32 -0.35 -7.18
CA HIS A 56 -1.07 -0.52 -7.58
C HIS A 56 -1.45 -1.99 -7.71
N LYS A 57 -0.62 -2.79 -8.39
CA LYS A 57 -0.85 -4.22 -8.60
C LYS A 57 -0.92 -4.97 -7.28
N VAL A 58 0.12 -4.80 -6.44
CA VAL A 58 0.19 -5.45 -5.12
C VAL A 58 -0.98 -5.02 -4.22
N PHE A 59 -1.34 -3.74 -4.21
CA PHE A 59 -2.45 -3.24 -3.40
C PHE A 59 -3.80 -3.80 -3.86
N VAL A 60 -4.02 -3.97 -5.18
CA VAL A 60 -5.26 -4.57 -5.68
C VAL A 60 -5.36 -6.03 -5.25
N TYR A 61 -4.28 -6.79 -5.40
CA TYR A 61 -4.22 -8.17 -4.95
C TYR A 61 -4.50 -8.30 -3.43
N ASP A 62 -3.81 -7.51 -2.60
CA ASP A 62 -4.04 -7.46 -1.15
C ASP A 62 -5.50 -7.07 -0.82
N SER A 63 -6.04 -6.08 -1.53
CA SER A 63 -7.40 -5.61 -1.33
C SER A 63 -8.45 -6.69 -1.60
N LEU A 64 -8.28 -7.47 -2.67
CA LEU A 64 -9.17 -8.58 -3.02
C LEU A 64 -9.03 -9.72 -2.02
N THR A 65 -7.79 -10.03 -1.64
CA THR A 65 -7.48 -11.05 -0.62
C THR A 65 -8.14 -10.70 0.72
N GLN A 66 -8.00 -9.45 1.19
CA GLN A 66 -8.62 -8.98 2.43
C GLN A 66 -10.15 -8.95 2.36
N ALA A 67 -10.72 -8.72 1.17
CA ALA A 67 -12.16 -8.77 0.97
C ALA A 67 -12.71 -10.21 0.95
N GLY A 68 -11.84 -11.22 0.90
CA GLY A 68 -12.22 -12.63 0.83
C GLY A 68 -12.94 -13.00 -0.46
N VAL A 69 -12.71 -12.24 -1.53
CA VAL A 69 -13.26 -12.52 -2.87
C VAL A 69 -12.27 -13.35 -3.67
N GLU A 70 -12.80 -14.17 -4.58
CA GLU A 70 -11.97 -14.91 -5.53
C GLU A 70 -11.16 -13.93 -6.39
N ILE A 71 -9.86 -14.16 -6.46
CA ILE A 71 -8.93 -13.32 -7.21
C ILE A 71 -8.99 -13.78 -8.67
N PRO A 72 -9.30 -12.89 -9.63
CA PRO A 72 -9.23 -13.23 -11.04
C PRO A 72 -7.82 -13.71 -11.41
N THR A 73 -7.73 -14.80 -12.16
CA THR A 73 -6.46 -15.39 -12.59
C THR A 73 -5.60 -14.38 -13.35
N GLU A 74 -6.22 -13.47 -14.10
CA GLU A 74 -5.50 -12.42 -14.82
C GLU A 74 -4.72 -11.47 -13.90
N ILE A 75 -5.23 -11.20 -12.69
CA ILE A 75 -4.57 -10.31 -11.71
C ILE A 75 -3.42 -11.05 -11.02
N GLU A 76 -3.61 -12.33 -10.70
CA GLU A 76 -2.58 -13.17 -10.11
C GLU A 76 -1.43 -13.38 -11.08
N ASP A 77 -1.74 -13.77 -12.33
CA ASP A 77 -0.77 -13.95 -13.41
C ASP A 77 -0.02 -12.64 -13.71
N GLU A 78 -0.73 -11.51 -13.83
CA GLU A 78 -0.10 -10.20 -14.05
C GLU A 78 0.88 -9.88 -12.90
N LEU A 79 0.51 -10.15 -11.65
CA LEU A 79 1.39 -9.91 -10.52
C LEU A 79 2.61 -10.84 -10.52
N MET A 80 2.43 -12.14 -10.75
CA MET A 80 3.52 -13.11 -10.73
C MET A 80 4.48 -12.92 -11.91
N GLU A 81 3.98 -12.72 -13.13
CA GLU A 81 4.81 -12.56 -14.33
C GLU A 81 5.53 -11.20 -14.34
N HIS A 82 4.88 -10.13 -13.90
CA HIS A 82 5.45 -8.79 -14.02
C HIS A 82 6.12 -8.24 -12.76
N ALA A 83 5.96 -8.85 -11.57
CA ALA A 83 6.58 -8.31 -10.35
C ALA A 83 8.11 -8.28 -10.44
N GLU A 84 8.73 -9.36 -10.92
CA GLU A 84 10.19 -9.44 -11.10
C GLU A 84 10.67 -8.36 -12.08
N LYS A 85 10.03 -8.30 -13.25
CA LYS A 85 10.32 -7.28 -14.29
C LYS A 85 10.13 -5.85 -13.79
N ASP A 86 9.09 -5.60 -12.99
CA ASP A 86 8.83 -4.28 -12.42
C ASP A 86 9.94 -3.91 -11.41
N ILE A 87 10.38 -4.85 -10.57
CA ILE A 87 11.50 -4.68 -9.62
C ILE A 87 12.82 -4.45 -10.35
N ASP A 88 13.14 -5.27 -11.36
CA ASP A 88 14.35 -5.12 -12.17
C ASP A 88 14.39 -3.76 -12.83
N SER A 89 13.26 -3.30 -13.37
CA SER A 89 13.18 -1.99 -13.98
C SER A 89 13.38 -0.84 -12.98
N LEU A 90 13.06 -1.02 -11.70
CA LEU A 90 13.40 -0.06 -10.65
C LEU A 90 14.90 -0.06 -10.36
N TRP A 91 15.53 -1.24 -10.38
CA TRP A 91 16.96 -1.39 -10.19
C TRP A 91 17.76 -0.75 -11.33
N ASP A 92 17.30 -0.90 -12.56
CA ASP A 92 17.93 -0.31 -13.75
C ASP A 92 17.96 1.23 -13.70
N ILE A 93 16.92 1.86 -13.14
CA ILE A 93 16.79 3.32 -13.07
C ILE A 93 17.47 3.89 -11.81
N PHE A 94 17.65 3.08 -10.78
CA PHE A 94 18.16 3.53 -9.49
C PHE A 94 19.54 4.22 -9.57
N PRO A 95 20.53 3.74 -10.36
CA PRO A 95 21.80 4.44 -10.53
C PRO A 95 21.64 5.87 -11.08
N GLU A 96 20.75 6.08 -12.04
CA GLU A 96 20.48 7.40 -12.63
C GLU A 96 19.80 8.32 -11.60
N VAL A 97 18.84 7.80 -10.83
CA VAL A 97 18.22 8.52 -9.70
C VAL A 97 19.28 8.95 -8.70
N PHE A 98 20.19 8.05 -8.35
CA PHE A 98 21.26 8.33 -7.40
C PHE A 98 22.18 9.44 -7.92
N ASP A 99 22.63 9.34 -9.17
CA ASP A 99 23.51 10.34 -9.79
C ASP A 99 22.83 11.71 -9.89
N ASP A 100 21.57 11.78 -10.34
CA ASP A 100 20.82 13.04 -10.42
C ASP A 100 20.60 13.71 -9.06
N MET A 101 20.40 12.90 -8.01
CA MET A 101 20.22 13.41 -6.65
C MET A 101 21.55 13.87 -6.03
N ALA A 102 22.60 13.08 -6.16
CA ALA A 102 23.91 13.35 -5.55
C ALA A 102 24.71 14.40 -6.34
N ASN A 103 24.88 14.17 -7.64
CA ASN A 103 25.79 14.91 -8.52
C ASN A 103 25.05 15.83 -9.50
N GLY A 104 23.75 15.62 -9.72
CA GLY A 104 22.96 16.41 -10.66
C GLY A 104 22.88 17.91 -10.31
N ASN A 105 22.82 18.75 -11.34
CA ASN A 105 22.79 20.22 -11.25
C ASN A 105 21.40 20.80 -10.94
N ALA A 106 20.44 19.96 -10.53
CA ALA A 106 19.09 20.42 -10.20
C ALA A 106 19.12 21.38 -8.99
N ASN A 107 18.34 22.45 -9.06
CA ASN A 107 18.25 23.41 -7.95
C ASN A 107 17.64 22.78 -6.69
N LEU A 108 17.88 23.43 -5.54
CA LEU A 108 17.46 22.94 -4.22
C LEU A 108 15.96 22.62 -4.14
N MET A 109 15.11 23.41 -4.81
CA MET A 109 13.67 23.21 -4.81
C MET A 109 13.25 21.95 -5.57
N LYS A 110 13.88 21.65 -6.70
CA LYS A 110 13.66 20.39 -7.44
C LYS A 110 14.14 19.19 -6.63
N LYS A 111 15.36 19.24 -6.08
CA LYS A 111 15.90 18.18 -5.21
C LYS A 111 15.02 17.96 -3.98
N GLY A 112 14.52 19.03 -3.35
CA GLY A 112 13.59 18.91 -2.22
C GLY A 112 12.28 18.19 -2.57
N LYS A 113 11.68 18.49 -3.74
CA LYS A 113 10.50 17.77 -4.25
C LYS A 113 10.82 16.31 -4.57
N ALA A 114 11.97 16.06 -5.20
CA ALA A 114 12.45 14.72 -5.53
C ALA A 114 12.59 13.87 -4.27
N THR A 115 13.26 14.38 -3.23
CA THR A 115 13.38 13.71 -1.93
C THR A 115 12.01 13.39 -1.32
N ALA A 116 11.07 14.34 -1.36
CA ALA A 116 9.72 14.10 -0.86
C ALA A 116 8.97 13.00 -1.64
N ASN A 117 9.12 12.97 -2.97
CA ASN A 117 8.54 11.95 -3.83
C ASN A 117 9.19 10.58 -3.58
N LEU A 118 10.52 10.50 -3.49
CA LEU A 118 11.28 9.29 -3.17
C LEU A 118 10.90 8.74 -1.79
N ASN A 119 10.67 9.60 -0.79
CA ASN A 119 10.23 9.16 0.53
C ASN A 119 8.84 8.50 0.49
N LYS A 120 7.93 8.98 -0.39
CA LYS A 120 6.65 8.31 -0.62
C LYS A 120 6.85 6.98 -1.33
N SER A 121 7.67 6.94 -2.37
CA SER A 121 8.04 5.70 -3.08
C SER A 121 8.61 4.66 -2.12
N LYS A 122 9.54 5.04 -1.24
CA LYS A 122 10.07 4.18 -0.18
C LYS A 122 8.99 3.61 0.72
N LYS A 123 7.97 4.40 1.10
CA LYS A 123 6.86 3.94 1.93
C LYS A 123 6.05 2.85 1.22
N VAL A 124 5.72 3.05 -0.05
CA VAL A 124 4.91 2.08 -0.81
C VAL A 124 5.71 0.85 -1.24
N LEU A 125 7.01 0.98 -1.54
CA LEU A 125 7.89 -0.17 -1.79
C LEU A 125 7.99 -1.07 -0.57
N ARG A 126 8.11 -0.50 0.63
CA ARG A 126 8.07 -1.28 1.88
C ARG A 126 6.79 -2.09 2.01
N TYR A 127 5.64 -1.48 1.69
CA TYR A 127 4.39 -2.21 1.67
C TYR A 127 4.42 -3.34 0.63
N CYS A 128 4.91 -3.09 -0.58
CA CYS A 128 5.01 -4.13 -1.62
C CYS A 128 5.84 -5.34 -1.14
N VAL A 129 7.02 -5.07 -0.58
CA VAL A 129 7.91 -6.12 -0.04
C VAL A 129 7.24 -6.89 1.10
N LEU A 130 6.54 -6.20 2.00
CA LEU A 130 5.81 -6.85 3.09
C LEU A 130 4.71 -7.78 2.55
N MET A 131 3.92 -7.31 1.59
CA MET A 131 2.83 -8.12 1.03
C MET A 131 3.35 -9.31 0.22
N VAL A 132 4.41 -9.11 -0.57
CA VAL A 132 5.05 -10.22 -1.29
C VAL A 132 5.55 -11.27 -0.31
N LYS A 133 6.19 -10.86 0.78
CA LYS A 133 6.63 -11.79 1.82
C LYS A 133 5.46 -12.54 2.46
N THR A 134 4.37 -11.84 2.77
CA THR A 134 3.18 -12.43 3.41
C THR A 134 2.52 -13.49 2.53
N TYR A 135 2.37 -13.23 1.22
CA TYR A 135 1.59 -14.10 0.34
C TYR A 135 2.40 -15.13 -0.43
N PHE A 136 3.67 -14.83 -0.75
CA PHE A 136 4.46 -15.67 -1.66
C PHE A 136 5.68 -16.30 -0.99
N VAL A 137 6.14 -15.79 0.16
CA VAL A 137 7.31 -16.34 0.89
C VAL A 137 6.89 -16.98 2.22
N GLY A 138 5.68 -16.71 2.70
CA GLY A 138 5.16 -17.12 4.01
C GLY A 138 4.33 -18.41 4.04
N THR A 139 4.37 -19.22 2.98
CA THR A 139 3.62 -20.49 2.86
C THR A 139 4.49 -21.74 2.78
N GLU A 140 5.82 -21.63 2.93
CA GLU A 140 6.74 -22.79 2.90
C GLU A 140 6.89 -23.55 4.24
N GLU A 141 6.09 -23.27 5.27
CA GLU A 141 6.17 -23.97 6.59
C GLU A 141 4.93 -24.82 6.95
N GLU A 142 4.17 -25.31 5.96
CA GLU A 142 3.20 -26.41 6.17
C GLU A 142 3.29 -27.48 5.06
N GLU A 143 4.40 -28.22 5.04
CA GLU A 143 4.45 -29.62 4.55
C GLU A 143 5.19 -30.52 5.56
#